data_AF-A0AAV8UM44-F1
#
_entry.id   AF-A0AAV8UM44-F1
#
_cell.length_a   1.000
_cell.length_b   1.000
_cell.length_c   1.000
_cell.angle_alpha   90.00
_cell.angle_beta   90.00
_cell.angle_gamma   90.00
#
_symmetry.space_group_name_H-M   'P 1'
#
loop_
_entity.id
_entity.type
_entity.pdbx_description
1 polymer ?
#
loop_
_entity_poly.entity_id
_entity_poly.type
_entity_poly.pdbx_seq_one_letter_code
_entity_poly.pdbx_strand_id
1 'polypeptide(L)'
;MAFVSGFMGAGVSGAVKPAARCAVKMSYDMNGDNTTGSLGNRKIKSSAVSGDTRSFRVTYCLPSLSRAETFRELQMIYQTKLIPFSSWYAEQQRIQKGGGTIIKVELASGTPERNLGNV
;
A
#
# COMPACT_ATOMS: atom_id res chain seq x y z
N MET A 1 49.62 1.46 55.83
CA MET A 1 48.59 0.44 55.56
C MET A 1 47.24 1.14 55.47
N ALA A 2 46.78 1.46 54.25
CA ALA A 2 45.47 2.06 54.03
C ALA A 2 44.54 0.95 53.52
N PHE A 3 43.51 0.63 54.32
CA PHE A 3 42.51 -0.39 54.01
C PHE A 3 41.34 0.25 53.26
N VAL A 4 40.92 -0.42 52.20
CA VAL A 4 39.86 -0.06 51.25
C VAL A 4 38.48 -0.26 51.86
N SER A 5 37.53 0.65 51.57
CA SER A 5 36.10 0.35 51.41
C SER A 5 35.44 1.59 50.77
N GLY A 6 34.90 1.62 49.55
CA GLY A 6 34.26 0.54 48.79
C GLY A 6 32.73 0.70 48.78
N PHE A 7 32.19 1.92 48.58
CA PHE A 7 30.73 2.13 48.48
C PHE A 7 30.31 2.20 47.00
N MET A 8 29.94 1.04 46.46
CA MET A 8 29.46 0.88 45.08
C MET A 8 27.94 1.07 45.06
N GLY A 9 27.49 2.29 44.78
CA GLY A 9 26.07 2.61 44.60
C GLY A 9 25.56 2.05 43.27
N ALA A 10 24.73 1.00 43.34
CA ALA A 10 24.05 0.43 42.18
C ALA A 10 22.91 1.37 41.73
N GLY A 11 23.17 2.17 40.70
CA GLY A 11 22.14 2.92 40.00
C GLY A 11 21.26 1.99 39.18
N VAL A 12 20.07 1.66 39.69
CA VAL A 12 19.02 1.00 38.91
C VAL A 12 18.42 2.04 37.98
N SER A 13 18.99 2.18 36.78
CA SER A 13 18.35 2.93 35.69
C SER A 13 17.20 2.09 35.16
N GLY A 14 16.03 2.26 35.76
CA GLY A 14 14.77 1.71 35.25
C GLY A 14 14.44 2.36 33.92
N ALA A 15 14.81 1.72 32.82
CA ALA A 15 14.35 2.09 31.50
C ALA A 15 12.83 1.87 31.42
N VAL A 16 12.07 2.94 31.66
CA VAL A 16 10.64 2.98 31.36
C VAL A 16 10.52 2.84 29.85
N LYS A 17 10.21 1.62 29.38
CA LYS A 17 9.79 1.40 27.99
C LYS A 17 8.59 2.33 27.76
N PRO A 18 8.65 3.29 26.84
CA PRO A 18 7.47 4.09 26.53
C PRO A 18 6.40 3.12 26.05
N ALA A 19 5.22 3.17 26.69
CA ALA A 19 4.06 2.42 26.24
C ALA A 19 3.89 2.71 24.74
N ALA A 20 4.00 1.67 23.91
CA ALA A 20 3.68 1.74 22.51
C ALA A 20 2.22 2.19 22.47
N ARG A 21 1.99 3.49 22.22
CA ARG A 21 0.67 3.98 21.83
C ARG A 21 0.30 3.12 20.63
N CYS A 22 -0.68 2.23 20.82
CA CYS A 22 -1.27 1.48 19.74
C CYS A 22 -1.81 2.51 18.76
N ALA A 23 -1.00 2.87 17.76
CA ALA A 23 -1.45 3.75 16.70
C ALA A 23 -2.62 3.02 16.07
N VAL A 24 -3.82 3.59 16.22
CA VAL A 24 -5.02 3.08 15.58
C VAL A 24 -4.74 3.07 14.09
N LYS A 25 -4.35 1.91 13.56
CA LYS A 25 -4.09 1.74 12.14
C LYS A 25 -5.47 1.72 11.49
N MET A 26 -5.93 2.90 11.09
CA MET A 26 -7.17 3.02 10.32
C MET A 26 -7.08 2.04 9.14
N SER A 27 -8.16 1.29 8.92
CA SER A 27 -8.20 0.18 7.95
C SER A 27 -8.19 0.64 6.49
N TYR A 28 -8.29 1.95 6.24
CA TYR A 28 -8.33 2.58 4.93
C TYR A 28 -7.09 3.46 4.68
N ASP A 29 -6.73 3.64 3.41
CA ASP A 29 -5.43 4.19 2.99
C ASP A 29 -5.31 5.72 3.15
N MET A 30 -6.46 6.41 3.20
CA MET A 30 -6.59 7.86 3.43
C MET A 30 -6.65 8.20 4.93
N ASN A 31 -5.72 7.64 5.70
CA ASN A 31 -5.60 7.83 7.15
C ASN A 31 -4.86 9.11 7.60
N GLY A 32 -4.64 10.06 6.68
CA GLY A 32 -3.87 11.28 6.96
C GLY A 32 -2.35 11.13 6.91
N ASP A 33 -1.82 9.93 6.64
CA ASP A 33 -0.39 9.71 6.42
C ASP A 33 0.04 10.37 5.10
N ASN A 34 0.35 11.67 5.10
CA ASN A 34 1.03 12.27 3.97
C ASN A 34 2.49 11.84 4.05
N THR A 35 3.00 11.19 3.02
CA THR A 35 4.35 10.60 3.03
C THR A 35 5.46 11.67 2.92
N THR A 36 5.13 12.91 3.27
CA THR A 36 5.97 14.07 3.51
C THR A 36 5.96 14.32 5.01
N GLY A 37 6.92 13.73 5.74
CA GLY A 37 7.05 13.88 7.20
C GLY A 37 6.50 12.71 8.03
N SER A 38 5.91 11.71 7.39
CA SER A 38 5.52 10.44 8.04
C SER A 38 6.61 9.38 7.92
N LEU A 39 6.62 8.42 8.86
CA LEU A 39 7.54 7.28 8.90
C LEU A 39 7.30 6.27 7.75
N GLY A 40 6.14 6.36 7.07
CA GLY A 40 5.78 5.49 5.96
C GLY A 40 6.42 5.88 4.63
N ASN A 41 6.76 4.88 3.82
CA ASN A 41 7.21 5.11 2.44
C ASN A 41 6.12 5.79 1.60
N ARG A 42 6.52 6.67 0.67
CA ARG A 42 5.59 7.23 -0.32
C ARG A 42 5.00 6.11 -1.18
N LYS A 43 3.70 5.88 -1.00
CA LYS A 43 2.95 4.87 -1.76
C LYS A 43 1.68 5.49 -2.34
N ILE A 44 1.14 4.83 -3.36
CA ILE A 44 -0.15 5.18 -3.93
C ILE A 44 -1.23 4.92 -2.88
N LYS A 45 -2.11 5.90 -2.70
CA LYS A 45 -3.22 5.84 -1.76
C LYS A 45 -4.54 5.64 -2.47
N SER A 46 -5.34 4.71 -1.98
CA SER A 46 -6.69 4.47 -2.47
C SER A 46 -7.74 5.23 -1.65
N SER A 47 -8.76 5.77 -2.33
CA SER A 47 -9.95 6.36 -1.71
C SER A 47 -11.03 5.34 -1.34
N ALA A 48 -10.73 4.04 -1.42
CA ALA A 48 -11.64 2.98 -0.99
C ALA A 48 -11.94 3.07 0.51
N VAL A 49 -13.18 2.72 0.87
CA VAL A 49 -13.57 2.54 2.26
C VAL A 49 -13.13 1.17 2.78
N SER A 50 -13.17 0.97 4.10
CA SER A 50 -12.90 -0.34 4.69
C SER A 50 -13.92 -1.38 4.20
N GLY A 51 -13.45 -2.43 3.52
CA GLY A 51 -14.33 -3.50 3.01
C GLY A 51 -15.11 -3.16 1.73
N ASP A 52 -14.60 -2.22 0.93
CA ASP A 52 -15.21 -1.82 -0.35
C ASP A 52 -15.37 -3.01 -1.33
N THR A 53 -16.57 -3.17 -1.91
CA THR A 53 -16.89 -4.26 -2.86
C THR A 53 -17.01 -3.80 -4.31
N ARG A 54 -16.71 -2.53 -4.60
CA ARG A 54 -16.70 -2.01 -5.96
C ARG A 54 -15.59 -2.66 -6.78
N SER A 55 -15.86 -2.95 -8.04
CA SER A 55 -14.87 -3.54 -8.95
C SER A 55 -15.01 -3.03 -10.37
N PHE A 56 -13.87 -2.95 -11.05
CA PHE A 56 -13.77 -2.54 -12.44
C PHE A 56 -13.45 -3.74 -13.33
N ARG A 57 -14.13 -3.83 -14.46
CA ARG A 57 -13.71 -4.67 -15.59
C ARG A 57 -12.80 -3.82 -16.46
N VAL A 58 -11.53 -4.23 -16.55
CA VAL A 58 -10.51 -3.46 -17.24
C VAL A 58 -9.91 -4.30 -18.34
N THR A 59 -9.83 -3.71 -19.54
CA THR A 59 -9.14 -4.28 -20.69
C THR A 59 -7.92 -3.41 -21.01
N TYR A 60 -6.74 -4.02 -20.98
CA TYR A 60 -5.48 -3.34 -21.23
C TYR A 60 -4.49 -4.24 -21.98
N CYS A 61 -3.52 -3.60 -22.62
CA CYS A 61 -2.36 -4.26 -23.20
C CYS A 61 -1.11 -3.82 -22.42
N LEU A 62 -0.33 -4.78 -21.90
CA LEU A 62 0.93 -4.49 -21.20
C LEU A 62 2.08 -5.27 -21.85
N PRO A 63 2.97 -4.60 -22.61
CA PRO A 63 4.13 -5.26 -23.18
C PRO A 63 5.18 -5.58 -22.11
N SER A 64 5.95 -6.65 -22.32
CA SER A 64 7.11 -6.97 -21.49
C SER A 64 8.36 -6.31 -22.08
N LEU A 65 8.91 -5.33 -21.37
CA LEU A 65 10.09 -4.59 -21.82
C LEU A 65 11.41 -5.36 -21.63
N SER A 66 11.49 -6.25 -20.63
CA SER A 66 12.71 -6.99 -20.28
C SER A 66 12.83 -8.37 -20.93
N ARG A 67 11.91 -8.72 -21.84
CA ARG A 67 11.90 -10.06 -22.47
C ARG A 67 13.15 -10.32 -23.31
N ALA A 68 13.65 -9.30 -24.01
CA ALA A 68 14.81 -9.44 -24.90
C ALA A 68 16.09 -9.84 -24.14
N GLU A 69 16.22 -9.46 -22.87
CA GLU A 69 17.41 -9.72 -22.05
C GLU A 69 17.26 -10.98 -21.20
N THR A 70 16.04 -11.29 -20.74
CA THR A 70 15.79 -12.38 -19.80
C THR A 70 15.42 -13.70 -20.46
N PHE A 71 15.15 -13.69 -21.77
CA PHE A 71 14.77 -14.88 -22.57
C PHE A 71 13.60 -15.69 -22.00
N ARG A 72 12.72 -15.02 -21.24
CA ARG A 72 11.50 -15.64 -20.69
C ARG A 72 10.49 -15.94 -21.79
N GLU A 73 9.64 -16.94 -21.55
CA GLU A 73 8.57 -17.29 -22.47
C GLU A 73 7.63 -16.10 -22.74
N LEU A 74 7.02 -16.10 -23.94
CA LEU A 74 6.08 -15.05 -24.31
C LEU A 74 4.76 -15.25 -23.55
N GLN A 75 4.41 -14.25 -22.73
CA GLN A 75 3.16 -14.25 -21.97
C GLN A 75 2.07 -13.46 -22.69
N MET A 76 0.81 -13.70 -22.31
CA MET A 76 -0.33 -12.98 -22.85
C MET A 76 -0.33 -11.50 -22.39
N ILE A 77 -0.11 -10.60 -23.36
CA ILE A 77 0.00 -9.15 -23.16
C ILE A 77 -1.36 -8.44 -23.09
N TYR A 78 -2.38 -9.00 -23.74
CA TYR A 78 -3.73 -8.46 -23.78
C TYR A 78 -4.58 -9.14 -22.70
N GLN A 79 -5.06 -8.37 -21.72
CA GLN A 79 -5.75 -8.92 -20.56
C GLN A 79 -7.05 -8.15 -20.30
N THR A 80 -8.10 -8.92 -20.04
CA THR A 80 -9.35 -8.41 -19.46
C THR A 80 -9.54 -9.06 -18.11
N LYS A 81 -9.50 -8.27 -17.04
CA LYS A 81 -9.64 -8.77 -15.66
C LYS A 81 -10.54 -7.88 -14.81
N LEU A 82 -11.11 -8.48 -13.78
CA LEU A 82 -11.81 -7.75 -12.72
C LEU A 82 -10.80 -7.29 -11.68
N ILE A 83 -10.79 -5.99 -11.38
CA ILE A 83 -9.88 -5.35 -10.43
C ILE A 83 -10.72 -4.66 -9.36
N PRO A 84 -10.48 -4.91 -8.06
CA PRO A 84 -11.14 -4.18 -6.99
C PRO A 84 -10.88 -2.67 -7.04
N PHE A 85 -11.84 -1.86 -6.60
CA PHE A 85 -11.71 -0.41 -6.52
C PHE A 85 -10.52 0.01 -5.64
N SER A 86 -10.25 -0.75 -4.58
CA SER A 86 -9.13 -0.51 -3.65
C SER A 86 -7.76 -0.53 -4.33
N SER A 87 -7.53 -1.44 -5.27
CA SER A 87 -6.23 -1.58 -5.96
C SER A 87 -6.19 -0.90 -7.33
N TRP A 88 -7.34 -0.51 -7.89
CA TRP A 88 -7.43 0.00 -9.26
C TRP A 88 -6.51 1.20 -9.53
N TYR A 89 -6.45 2.18 -8.63
CA TYR A 89 -5.62 3.37 -8.86
C TYR A 89 -4.12 3.05 -8.92
N ALA A 90 -3.67 2.09 -8.11
CA ALA A 90 -2.29 1.61 -8.17
C ALA A 90 -2.03 0.80 -9.45
N GLU A 91 -2.96 -0.07 -9.85
CA GLU A 91 -2.87 -0.85 -11.08
C GLU A 91 -2.86 0.02 -12.33
N GLN A 92 -3.69 1.06 -12.39
CA GLN A 92 -3.71 2.04 -13.48
C GLN A 92 -2.34 2.69 -13.62
N GLN A 93 -1.76 3.19 -12.54
CA GLN A 93 -0.43 3.80 -12.57
C GLN A 93 0.65 2.79 -12.95
N ARG A 94 0.55 1.53 -12.47
CA ARG A 94 1.49 0.47 -12.82
C ARG A 94 1.45 0.18 -14.32
N ILE A 95 0.26 0.12 -14.93
CA ILE A 95 0.10 -0.11 -16.37
C ILE A 95 0.69 1.07 -17.16
N GLN A 96 0.38 2.30 -16.76
CA GLN A 96 0.90 3.50 -17.42
C GLN A 96 2.44 3.59 -17.34
N LYS A 97 3.01 3.39 -16.15
CA LYS A 97 4.48 3.40 -15.94
C LYS A 97 5.17 2.20 -16.60
N GLY A 98 4.47 1.08 -16.73
CA GLY A 98 4.95 -0.10 -17.45
C GLY A 98 4.87 0.00 -18.96
N GLY A 99 4.44 1.14 -19.52
CA GLY A 99 4.32 1.34 -20.97
C GLY A 99 3.12 0.60 -21.60
N GLY A 100 2.14 0.19 -20.79
CA GLY A 100 0.91 -0.42 -21.26
C GLY A 100 -0.16 0.61 -21.64
N THR A 101 -1.09 0.19 -22.49
CA THR A 101 -2.23 1.00 -22.94
C THR A 101 -3.53 0.45 -22.35
N ILE A 102 -4.32 1.34 -21.75
CA ILE A 102 -5.65 1.01 -21.24
C ILE A 102 -6.65 1.25 -22.37
N ILE A 103 -7.42 0.21 -22.69
CA ILE A 103 -8.34 0.22 -23.83
C ILE A 103 -9.75 0.55 -23.36
N LYS A 104 -10.19 -0.09 -22.27
CA LYS A 104 -11.53 0.11 -21.72
C LYS A 104 -11.56 -0.13 -20.22
N VAL A 105 -12.31 0.70 -19.50
CA VAL A 105 -12.56 0.58 -18.06
C VAL A 105 -14.06 0.72 -17.87
N GLU A 106 -14.67 -0.25 -17.21
CA GLU A 106 -16.09 -0.24 -16.87
C GLU A 106 -16.25 -0.58 -15.39
N LEU A 107 -17.15 0.12 -14.71
CA LEU A 107 -17.55 -0.26 -13.36
C LEU A 107 -18.43 -1.52 -13.46
N ALA A 108 -17.90 -2.65 -13.04
CA ALA A 108 -18.58 -3.94 -13.11
C ALA A 108 -19.47 -4.19 -11.91
N SER A 109 -19.03 -3.75 -10.72
CA SER A 109 -19.80 -3.80 -9.49
C SER A 109 -19.74 -2.46 -8.77
N GLY A 110 -20.89 -2.03 -8.26
CA GLY A 110 -21.06 -0.77 -7.53
C GLY A 110 -21.95 0.22 -8.26
N THR A 111 -22.38 1.24 -7.52
CA THR A 111 -23.16 2.35 -8.06
C THR A 111 -22.31 3.61 -8.01
N PRO A 112 -22.28 4.43 -9.08
CA PRO A 112 -21.61 5.72 -9.07
C PRO A 112 -22.26 6.65 -8.04
N GLU A 113 -21.47 7.58 -7.49
CA GLU A 113 -21.94 8.69 -6.64
C GLU A 113 -22.76 8.30 -5.39
N ARG A 114 -22.60 7.07 -4.90
CA ARG A 114 -23.22 6.63 -3.64
C ARG A 114 -22.44 7.17 -2.43
N ASN A 115 -23.15 7.86 -1.53
CA ASN A 115 -22.59 8.47 -0.31
C ASN A 115 -22.27 7.47 0.80
N LEU A 116 -23.11 6.44 1.00
CA LEU A 116 -22.98 5.43 2.05
C LEU A 116 -23.35 4.05 1.49
N GLY A 117 -22.73 2.98 2.00
CA GLY A 117 -22.98 1.62 1.50
C GLY A 117 -22.20 1.31 0.22
N ASN A 118 -20.92 1.69 0.20
CA ASN A 118 -19.97 1.29 -0.85
C ASN A 118 -19.38 -0.12 -0.61
N VAL A 119 -19.95 -0.83 0.36
CA VAL A 119 -19.75 -2.25 0.67
C VAL A 119 -20.76 -3.11 -0.07
#